data_AF-W3V9U4-F1
#
_entry.id   AF-W3V9U4-F1
#
_cell.length_a   1.000
_cell.length_b   1.000
_cell.length_c   1.000
_cell.angle_alpha   90.00
_cell.angle_beta   90.00
_cell.angle_gamma   90.00
#
_symmetry.space_group_name_H-M   'P 1'
#
loop_
_entity.id
_entity.type
_entity.pdbx_description
1 polymer ?
#
loop_
_entity_poly.entity_id
_entity_poly.type
_entity_poly.pdbx_seq_one_letter_code
_entity_poly.pdbx_strand_id
1 'polypeptide(L)'
;MTTSKTLQVAISNLTIWRKGDQRAPHKPLLLLYVLSEYKKGHGRFFDYGNEIHQPLLDLLTCFGPKRREHYPTMPFWRLQGDGFWELQNTEYCTPQKGTL
;
A
#
# COMPACT_ATOMS: atom_id res chain seq x y z
N MET A 1 -1.15 12.03 19.42
CA MET A 1 -0.96 10.56 19.36
C MET A 1 -2.17 9.94 18.72
N THR A 2 -2.00 9.21 17.61
CA THR A 2 -3.09 8.48 16.95
C THR A 2 -3.49 7.32 17.85
N THR A 3 -4.74 7.28 18.31
CA THR A 3 -5.20 6.16 19.15
C THR A 3 -5.38 4.90 18.30
N SER A 4 -5.32 3.72 18.91
CA SER A 4 -5.62 2.45 18.23
C SER A 4 -6.97 2.49 17.51
N LYS A 5 -7.98 3.12 18.13
CA LYS A 5 -9.31 3.33 17.56
C LYS A 5 -9.28 4.20 16.29
N THR A 6 -8.48 5.27 16.30
CA THR A 6 -8.30 6.14 15.13
C THR A 6 -7.67 5.38 13.96
N LEU A 7 -6.66 4.55 14.23
CA LEU A 7 -6.01 3.74 13.20
C LEU A 7 -6.96 2.67 12.63
N GLN A 8 -7.73 1.99 13.47
CA GLN A 8 -8.74 1.01 13.03
C GLN A 8 -9.77 1.65 12.09
N VAL A 9 -10.25 2.85 12.44
CA VAL A 9 -11.18 3.62 11.59
C VAL A 9 -10.54 3.99 10.25
N ALA A 10 -9.29 4.47 10.26
CA ALA A 10 -8.58 4.83 9.04
C ALA A 10 -8.36 3.62 8.11
N ILE A 11 -7.96 2.48 8.66
CA ILE A 11 -7.81 1.22 7.91
C ILE A 11 -9.15 0.72 7.36
N SER A 12 -10.24 0.83 8.14
CA SER A 12 -11.58 0.41 7.71
C SER A 12 -12.14 1.26 6.57
N ASN A 13 -11.75 2.54 6.52
CA ASN A 13 -12.16 3.51 5.52
C ASN A 13 -11.18 3.66 4.34
N LEU A 14 -10.21 2.75 4.24
CA LEU A 14 -9.16 2.81 3.23
C LEU A 14 -9.75 2.90 1.82
N THR A 15 -9.27 3.87 1.04
CA THR A 15 -9.78 4.13 -0.31
C THR A 15 -9.31 3.04 -1.26
N ILE A 16 -10.16 2.03 -1.46
CA ILE A 16 -9.92 0.90 -2.37
C ILE A 16 -10.67 1.18 -3.67
N TRP A 17 -9.95 1.20 -4.80
CA TRP A 17 -10.59 1.27 -6.11
C TRP A 17 -11.49 0.06 -6.35
N ARG A 18 -12.71 0.32 -6.83
CA ARG A 18 -13.73 -0.69 -7.15
C ARG A 18 -14.23 -0.48 -8.58
N LYS A 19 -14.40 -1.56 -9.34
CA LYS A 19 -15.12 -1.58 -10.63
C LYS A 19 -16.00 -2.83 -10.66
N GLY A 20 -17.31 -2.65 -10.49
CA GLY A 20 -18.24 -3.75 -10.28
C GLY A 20 -17.81 -4.61 -9.08
N ASP A 21 -17.71 -5.92 -9.28
CA ASP A 21 -17.27 -6.87 -8.24
C ASP A 21 -15.74 -6.91 -8.04
N GLN A 22 -14.97 -6.23 -8.88
CA GLN A 22 -13.51 -6.21 -8.78
C GLN A 22 -13.03 -5.13 -7.79
N ARG A 23 -12.16 -5.53 -6.86
CA ARG A 23 -11.44 -4.63 -5.95
C ARG A 23 -9.95 -4.65 -6.30
N ALA A 24 -9.29 -3.50 -6.25
CA ALA A 24 -7.84 -3.43 -6.39
C ALA A 24 -7.15 -3.96 -5.12
N PRO A 25 -6.45 -5.10 -5.16
CA PRO A 25 -5.91 -5.75 -3.95
C PRO A 25 -4.61 -5.09 -3.43
N HIS A 26 -4.03 -4.16 -4.19
CA HIS A 26 -2.69 -3.61 -3.93
C HIS A 26 -2.53 -2.97 -2.55
N LYS A 27 -3.42 -2.04 -2.16
CA LYS A 27 -3.32 -1.37 -0.87
C LYS A 27 -3.59 -2.33 0.32
N PRO A 28 -4.67 -3.15 0.30
CA PRO A 28 -4.88 -4.12 1.38
C PRO A 28 -3.74 -5.13 1.55
N LEU A 29 -3.20 -5.66 0.45
CA LEU A 29 -2.09 -6.62 0.52
C LEU A 29 -0.82 -5.99 1.07
N LEU A 30 -0.47 -4.76 0.65
CA LEU A 30 0.66 -4.02 1.21
C LEU A 30 0.48 -3.78 2.71
N LEU A 31 -0.72 -3.39 3.15
CA LEU A 31 -1.00 -3.16 4.56
C LEU A 31 -0.85 -4.44 5.38
N LEU A 32 -1.40 -5.57 4.89
CA LEU A 32 -1.27 -6.86 5.56
C LEU A 32 0.18 -7.31 5.69
N TYR A 33 0.97 -7.13 4.62
CA TYR A 33 2.40 -7.43 4.64
C TYR A 33 3.13 -6.62 5.72
N VAL A 34 2.98 -5.29 5.70
CA VAL A 34 3.65 -4.40 6.66
C VAL A 34 3.22 -4.69 8.11
N LEU A 35 1.92 -4.95 8.35
CA LEU A 35 1.45 -5.36 9.68
C LEU A 35 2.06 -6.70 10.12
N SER A 36 2.28 -7.63 9.20
CA SER A 36 2.93 -8.90 9.51
C SER A 36 4.40 -8.72 9.91
N GLU A 37 5.12 -7.81 9.25
CA GLU A 37 6.51 -7.50 9.57
C GLU A 37 6.63 -6.74 10.91
N TYR A 38 5.72 -5.81 11.20
CA TYR A 38 5.65 -5.20 12.54
C TYR A 38 5.45 -6.23 13.65
N LYS A 39 4.61 -7.25 13.41
CA LYS A 39 4.44 -8.35 14.37
C LYS A 39 5.72 -9.18 14.58
N LYS A 40 6.62 -9.19 13.59
CA LYS A 40 7.94 -9.86 13.69
C LYS A 40 9.02 -8.97 14.31
N GLY A 41 8.68 -7.74 14.72
CA GLY A 41 9.62 -6.80 15.34
C GLY A 41 10.32 -5.87 14.35
N HIS A 42 9.84 -5.79 13.11
CA HIS A 42 10.38 -4.85 12.13
C HIS A 42 10.23 -3.40 12.59
N GLY A 43 11.20 -2.55 12.21
CA GLY A 43 11.17 -1.12 12.47
C GLY A 43 10.07 -0.39 11.69
N ARG A 44 9.89 0.91 11.97
CA ARG A 44 8.80 1.73 11.41
C ARG A 44 8.86 1.90 9.89
N PHE A 45 10.06 2.11 9.34
CA PHE A 45 10.24 2.42 7.92
C PHE A 45 10.70 1.20 7.15
N PHE A 46 10.25 1.10 5.89
CA PHE A 46 10.61 0.04 4.95
C PHE A 46 11.26 0.69 3.74
N ASP A 47 12.31 0.06 3.22
CA ASP A 47 12.81 0.34 1.89
C ASP A 47 11.90 -0.31 0.85
N TYR A 48 11.33 0.50 -0.05
CA TYR A 48 10.40 -0.03 -1.03
C TYR A 48 11.05 -1.00 -2.02
N GLY A 49 12.26 -0.71 -2.48
CA GLY A 49 12.94 -1.51 -3.50
C GLY A 49 13.42 -2.85 -2.97
N ASN A 50 13.98 -2.85 -1.76
CA ASN A 50 14.61 -4.02 -1.17
C ASN A 50 13.63 -4.90 -0.39
N GLU A 51 12.63 -4.31 0.28
CA GLU A 51 11.81 -5.03 1.28
C GLU A 51 10.34 -5.19 0.87
N ILE A 52 9.83 -4.32 0.00
CA ILE A 52 8.39 -4.29 -0.32
C ILE A 52 8.12 -4.80 -1.73
N HIS A 53 8.95 -4.45 -2.71
CA HIS A 53 8.64 -4.64 -4.13
C HIS A 53 8.34 -6.10 -4.48
N GLN A 54 9.28 -7.01 -4.20
CA GLN A 54 9.14 -8.42 -4.55
C GLN A 54 8.05 -9.12 -3.72
N PRO A 55 8.01 -8.99 -2.37
CA PRO A 55 6.96 -9.62 -1.57
C PRO A 55 5.55 -9.16 -1.96
N LEU A 56 5.38 -7.88 -2.30
CA LEU A 56 4.10 -7.36 -2.76
C LEU A 56 3.70 -7.94 -4.12
N LEU A 57 4.65 -8.11 -5.04
CA LEU A 57 4.40 -8.73 -6.34
C LEU A 57 3.97 -10.20 -6.19
N ASP A 58 4.61 -10.94 -5.29
CA ASP A 58 4.26 -12.32 -4.99
C ASP A 58 2.85 -12.42 -4.39
N LEU A 59 2.51 -11.53 -3.45
CA LEU A 59 1.16 -11.44 -2.88
C LEU A 59 0.11 -11.11 -3.94
N LEU A 60 0.42 -10.21 -4.88
CA LEU A 60 -0.49 -9.86 -5.98
C LEU A 60 -0.68 -11.03 -6.94
N THR A 61 0.35 -11.84 -7.17
CA THR A 61 0.28 -13.05 -7.99
C THR A 61 -0.60 -14.11 -7.33
N CYS A 62 -0.45 -14.30 -6.02
CA CYS A 62 -1.16 -15.34 -5.27
C CYS A 62 -2.62 -14.96 -4.96
N PHE A 63 -2.89 -13.69 -4.67
CA PHE A 63 -4.19 -13.24 -4.12
C PHE A 63 -4.89 -12.18 -4.98
N GLY A 64 -4.26 -11.72 -6.06
CA GLY A 64 -4.86 -10.75 -6.97
C GLY A 64 -5.73 -11.39 -8.06
N PRO A 65 -6.58 -10.59 -8.72
CA PRO A 65 -7.30 -11.06 -9.90
C PRO A 65 -6.31 -11.40 -11.01
N LYS A 66 -6.56 -12.49 -11.75
CA LYS A 66 -5.74 -12.87 -12.91
C LYS A 66 -5.63 -11.70 -13.89
N ARG A 67 -4.42 -11.22 -14.13
CA ARG A 67 -4.11 -10.14 -15.09
C ARG A 67 -2.89 -10.55 -15.92
N ARG A 68 -2.77 -9.99 -17.14
CA ARG A 68 -1.62 -10.25 -18.02
C ARG A 68 -0.32 -9.69 -17.43
N GLU A 69 -0.38 -8.53 -16.77
CA GLU A 69 0.76 -7.90 -16.11
C GLU A 69 0.31 -7.30 -14.77
N HIS A 70 1.05 -7.58 -13.70
CA HIS A 70 0.87 -6.96 -12.39
C HIS A 70 1.86 -5.80 -12.26
N TYR A 71 1.45 -4.59 -12.67
CA TYR A 71 2.20 -3.40 -12.30
C TYR A 71 1.79 -2.99 -10.88
N PRO A 72 2.74 -2.88 -9.93
CA PRO A 72 2.43 -2.21 -8.68
C PRO A 72 2.16 -0.75 -9.03
N THR A 73 0.88 -0.33 -8.96
CA THR A 73 0.45 1.05 -9.19
C THR A 73 0.91 2.00 -8.06
N MET A 74 2.10 1.76 -7.51
CA MET A 74 2.69 2.39 -6.34
C MET A 74 1.68 2.55 -5.20
N PRO A 75 1.15 1.45 -4.63
CA PRO A 75 0.13 1.52 -3.58
C PRO A 75 0.59 2.30 -2.35
N PHE A 76 1.90 2.28 -2.03
CA PHE A 76 2.49 3.09 -0.97
C PHE A 76 2.28 4.61 -1.19
N TRP A 77 2.41 5.08 -2.43
CA TRP A 77 2.16 6.48 -2.79
C TRP A 77 0.68 6.84 -2.62
N ARG A 78 -0.21 5.92 -3.00
CA ARG A 78 -1.66 6.11 -2.86
C ARG A 78 -2.15 6.01 -1.41
N LEU A 79 -1.42 5.32 -0.54
CA LEU A 79 -1.72 5.21 0.89
C LEU A 79 -1.41 6.50 1.65
N GLN A 80 -0.47 7.32 1.16
CA GLN A 80 -0.18 8.63 1.74
C GLN A 80 -1.44 9.50 1.85
N GLY A 81 -2.33 9.43 0.85
CA GLY A 81 -3.61 10.15 0.83
C GLY A 81 -4.64 9.65 1.85
N ASP A 82 -4.47 8.45 2.42
CA ASP A 82 -5.37 7.92 3.45
C ASP A 82 -5.03 8.44 4.87
N GLY A 83 -3.97 9.26 5.02
CA GLY A 83 -3.70 10.05 6.23
C GLY A 83 -3.04 9.31 7.40
N PHE A 84 -2.73 8.02 7.25
CA PHE A 84 -2.04 7.21 8.26
C PHE A 84 -0.72 6.60 7.76
N TRP A 85 -0.31 6.91 6.52
CA TRP A 85 0.89 6.40 5.88
C TRP A 85 1.92 7.50 5.69
N GLU A 86 3.15 7.28 6.14
CA GLU A 86 4.25 8.23 6.02
C GLU A 86 5.26 7.74 4.98
N LEU A 87 5.78 8.67 4.18
CA LEU A 87 6.82 8.42 3.19
C LEU A 87 8.00 9.35 3.49
N GLN A 88 9.22 8.83 3.39
CA GLN A 88 10.45 9.62 3.41
C GLN A 88 11.00 9.76 1.99
N ASN A 89 11.88 10.73 1.78
CA ASN A 89 12.56 10.98 0.50
C ASN A 89 11.59 11.39 -0.63
N THR A 90 10.40 11.90 -0.28
CA THR A 90 9.41 12.36 -1.26
C THR A 90 9.84 13.61 -2.03
N GLU A 91 10.78 14.37 -1.49
CA GLU A 91 11.38 15.56 -2.10
C GLU A 91 12.16 15.24 -3.39
N TYR A 92 12.59 13.98 -3.57
CA TYR A 92 13.25 13.51 -4.79
C TYR A 92 12.26 12.98 -5.83
N CYS A 93 10.97 12.92 -5.50
CA CYS A 93 9.94 12.41 -6.40
C CYS A 93 9.28 13.55 -7.17
N THR A 94 9.20 13.42 -8.49
CA THR A 94 8.39 14.31 -9.33
C THR A 94 7.01 13.71 -9.52
N PRO A 95 5.93 14.35 -9.03
CA PRO A 95 4.58 13.89 -9.32
C PRO A 95 4.34 13.95 -10.83
N GLN A 96 3.96 12.84 -11.46
CA GLN A 96 3.43 12.89 -12.82
C GLN A 96 2.11 13.68 -12.76
N LYS A 97 2.07 14.85 -13.40
CA LYS A 97 0.81 15.56 -13.67
C LYS A 97 -0.02 14.65 -14.56
N GLY A 98 -1.05 14.03 -13.99
CA GLY A 98 -2.05 13.33 -14.78
C GLY A 98 -2.73 14.33 -15.70
N THR A 99 -2.67 14.10 -17.01
CA THR A 99 -3.49 14.82 -17.99
C THR A 99 -4.95 14.59 -17.61
N LEU A 100 -5.68 15.69 -17.37
CA LEU A 100 -7.14 15.70 -17.20
C LEU A 100 -7.84 15.19 -18.47
#